data_AF-J9RIE1-F1
#
_entry.id   AF-J9RIE1-F1
#
_cell.length_a   1.000
_cell.length_b   1.000
_cell.length_c   1.000
_cell.angle_alpha   90.00
_cell.angle_beta   90.00
_cell.angle_gamma   90.00
#
_symmetry.space_group_name_H-M   'P 1'
#
loop_
_entity.id
_entity.type
_entity.pdbx_description
1 polymer ?
#
loop_
_entity_poly.entity_id
_entity_poly.type
_entity_poly.pdbx_seq_one_letter_code
_entity_poly.pdbx_strand_id
1 'polypeptide(L)' 'MDNNDKELLMSHMNFEKKFGQSAIFVTSTLMEEGGVPPSSSPAALLKEAIHVISCGYEDKTEWGLELGWIYGSIT' A
#
# COMPACT_ATOMS: atom_id res chain seq x y z
N MET A 1 -20.30 -6.48 7.87
CA MET A 1 -19.82 -6.96 6.56
C MET A 1 -19.39 -8.40 6.75
N ASP A 2 -19.94 -9.31 5.95
CA ASP A 2 -19.58 -10.72 5.97
C ASP A 2 -18.14 -10.93 5.47
N ASN A 3 -17.44 -11.97 5.94
CA ASN A 3 -16.04 -12.23 5.53
C ASN A 3 -15.92 -12.42 4.00
N ASN A 4 -16.96 -12.99 3.40
CA ASN A 4 -17.04 -13.27 1.97
C ASN A 4 -17.14 -11.96 1.14
N ASP A 5 -17.79 -10.92 1.68
CA ASP A 5 -17.87 -9.60 1.03
C ASP A 5 -16.50 -8.89 1.02
N LYS A 6 -15.72 -9.06 2.10
CA LYS A 6 -14.34 -8.54 2.18
C LYS A 6 -13.43 -9.23 1.18
N GLU A 7 -13.51 -10.55 1.05
CA GLU A 7 -12.74 -11.32 0.07
C GLU A 7 -13.11 -10.95 -1.38
N LEU A 8 -14.39 -10.75 -1.67
CA LEU A 8 -14.85 -10.28 -2.98
C LEU A 8 -14.30 -8.88 -3.30
N LEU A 9 -14.37 -7.95 -2.34
CA LEU A 9 -13.80 -6.60 -2.50
C LEU A 9 -12.29 -6.62 -2.72
N MET A 10 -11.56 -7.47 -1.98
CA MET A 10 -10.12 -7.65 -2.17
C MET A 10 -9.79 -8.24 -3.55
N SER A 11 -10.62 -9.16 -4.07
CA SER A 11 -10.42 -9.74 -5.41
C SER A 11 -10.64 -8.75 -6.57
N HIS A 12 -11.45 -7.70 -6.35
CA HIS A 12 -11.70 -6.65 -7.34
C HIS A 12 -10.73 -5.46 -7.23
N MET A 13 -9.93 -5.39 -6.17
CA MET A 13 -9.06 -4.25 -5.90
C MET A 13 -7.70 -4.41 -6.61
N ASN A 14 -7.35 -3.43 -7.45
CA ASN A 14 -6.00 -3.36 -8.00
C ASN A 14 -5.05 -2.72 -6.98
N PHE A 15 -4.39 -3.56 -6.18
CA PHE A 15 -3.48 -3.12 -5.12
C PHE A 15 -2.27 -2.33 -5.64
N GLU A 16 -1.75 -2.64 -6.84
CA GLU A 16 -0.64 -1.89 -7.42
C GLU A 16 -1.05 -0.47 -7.77
N LYS A 17 -2.22 -0.31 -8.39
CA LYS A 17 -2.78 1.03 -8.68
C LYS A 17 -3.11 1.78 -7.41
N LYS A 18 -3.62 1.09 -6.38
CA LYS A 18 -4.05 1.74 -5.15
C LYS A 18 -2.86 2.14 -4.27
N PHE A 19 -2.02 1.18 -3.90
CA PHE A 19 -0.97 1.36 -2.89
C PHE A 19 0.45 1.45 -3.47
N GLY A 20 0.65 1.07 -4.73
CA GLY A 20 1.97 1.02 -5.39
C GLY A 20 2.56 -0.39 -5.48
N GLN A 21 3.78 -0.49 -6.01
CA GLN A 21 4.38 -1.76 -6.44
C GLN A 21 5.13 -2.52 -5.33
N SER A 22 5.31 -1.93 -4.14
CA SER A 22 6.03 -2.61 -3.06
C SER A 22 5.17 -3.70 -2.44
N ALA A 23 5.49 -4.97 -2.73
CA ALA A 23 4.77 -6.11 -2.18
C ALA A 23 4.82 -6.19 -0.65
N ILE A 24 5.94 -5.78 -0.02
CA ILE A 24 6.07 -5.74 1.44
C ILE A 24 5.14 -4.67 2.01
N PHE A 25 5.12 -3.48 1.42
CA PHE A 25 4.21 -2.41 1.83
C PHE A 25 2.75 -2.82 1.64
N VAL A 26 2.36 -3.29 0.46
CA VAL A 26 0.99 -3.77 0.17
C VAL A 26 0.57 -4.84 1.15
N THR A 27 1.41 -5.85 1.40
CA THR A 27 1.08 -6.92 2.36
C THR A 27 0.89 -6.37 3.77
N SER A 28 1.71 -5.40 4.20
CA SER A 28 1.54 -4.77 5.52
C SER A 28 0.20 -4.04 5.67
N THR A 29 -0.36 -3.46 4.59
CA THR A 29 -1.69 -2.82 4.62
C THR A 29 -2.85 -3.79 4.78
N LEU A 30 -2.64 -5.08 4.47
CA LEU A 30 -3.63 -6.13 4.60
C LEU A 30 -3.63 -6.79 5.99
N MET A 31 -2.66 -6.44 6.85
CA MET A 31 -2.55 -6.99 8.20
C MET A 31 -3.37 -6.12 9.17
N GLU A 32 -4.48 -6.65 9.67
CA GLU A 32 -5.42 -5.91 10.55
C GLU A 32 -4.76 -5.42 11.85
N GLU A 33 -3.87 -6.24 12.43
CA GLU A 33 -3.09 -5.89 13.63
C GLU A 33 -1.80 -5.10 13.30
N GLY A 34 -1.60 -4.73 12.04
CA GLY A 34 -0.38 -4.11 11.53
C GLY A 34 0.84 -5.03 11.56
N GLY A 35 2.03 -4.44 11.44
CA GLY A 35 3.31 -5.15 11.41
C GLY A 35 3.88 -5.35 10.01
N VAL A 36 4.80 -6.30 9.89
CA VAL A 36 5.47 -6.63 8.62
C VAL A 36 5.37 -8.14 8.36
N PRO A 37 5.45 -8.59 7.10
CA PRO A 37 5.45 -10.01 6.78
C PRO A 37 6.55 -10.76 7.55
N PRO A 38 6.28 -11.94 8.14
CA PRO A 38 7.22 -12.65 9.02
C PRO A 38 8.56 -13.03 8.36
N SER A 39 8.60 -13.12 7.03
CA SER A 39 9.80 -13.44 6.25
C SER A 39 10.67 -12.21 5.92
N SER A 40 10.29 -11.02 6.38
CA SER A 40 11.00 -9.78 6.06
C SER A 40 12.27 -9.63 6.90
N SER A 41 13.43 -9.61 6.24
CA SER A 41 14.70 -9.27 6.91
C SER A 41 14.85 -7.75 7.09
N PRO A 42 15.62 -7.27 8.09
CA PRO A 42 15.89 -5.84 8.25
C PRO A 42 16.45 -5.16 7.00
N ALA A 43 17.32 -5.86 6.26
CA ALA A 43 17.88 -5.35 5.01
C ALA A 43 16.82 -5.22 3.90
N ALA A 44 15.90 -6.18 3.80
CA ALA A 44 14.79 -6.11 2.86
C ALA A 44 13.84 -4.97 3.23
N LEU A 45 13.51 -4.81 4.51
CA LEU A 45 12.67 -3.71 5.00
C LEU A 45 13.28 -2.34 4.70
N LEU A 46 14.59 -2.17 4.93
CA LEU A 46 15.27 -0.92 4.62
C LEU A 46 15.26 -0.62 3.12
N LYS A 47 15.52 -1.63 2.28
CA LYS A 47 15.46 -1.48 0.82
C LYS A 47 14.08 -1.06 0.35
N GLU A 48 13.03 -1.70 0.87
CA GLU A 48 11.65 -1.37 0.51
C GLU A 48 11.24 0.00 1.04
N ALA A 49 11.64 0.38 2.25
CA ALA A 49 11.37 1.72 2.78
C ALA A 49 11.97 2.81 1.88
N ILE A 50 13.22 2.64 1.43
CA ILE A 50 13.87 3.55 0.48
C ILE A 50 13.10 3.62 -0.85
N HIS A 51 12.59 2.49 -1.33
CA HIS A 51 11.79 2.43 -2.55
C HIS A 51 10.46 3.18 -2.39
N VAL A 52 9.73 2.96 -1.29
CA VAL A 52 8.40 3.56 -1.02
C VAL A 52 8.49 5.08 -0.79
N ILE A 53 9.55 5.59 -0.17
CA ILE A 53 9.72 7.04 0.05
C ILE A 53 10.27 7.78 -1.18
N SER A 54 10.55 7.07 -2.27
CA SER A 54 11.08 7.71 -3.48
C SER A 54 10.00 8.54 -4.17
N CYS A 55 10.39 9.68 -4.76
CA CYS A 55 9.45 10.59 -5.43
C CYS A 55 8.70 9.95 -6.61
N GLY A 56 9.24 8.88 -7.20
CA GLY A 56 8.62 8.15 -8.29
C GLY A 56 7.65 7.06 -7.83
N TYR A 57 7.56 6.79 -6.53
CA TYR A 57 6.72 5.71 -6.02
C TYR A 57 5.23 5.99 -6.23
N GLU A 58 4.84 7.27 -6.19
CA GLU A 58 3.46 7.69 -6.38
C GLU A 58 3.02 7.69 -7.85
N ASP A 59 3.94 7.54 -8.82
CA ASP A 59 3.60 7.56 -10.25
C ASP A 59 2.62 6.44 -10.60
N LYS A 60 1.53 6.80 -11.29
CA LYS A 60 0.43 5.91 -11.69
C LYS A 60 -0.26 5.19 -10.52
N THR A 61 -0.14 5.73 -9.32
CA THR A 61 -0.88 5.24 -8.14
C THR A 61 -2.02 6.19 -7.76
N GLU A 62 -2.83 5.82 -6.77
CA GLU A 62 -3.92 6.64 -6.22
C GLU A 62 -3.48 7.56 -5.08
N TRP A 63 -2.20 7.54 -4.70
CA TRP A 63 -1.63 8.48 -3.72
C TRP A 63 -1.80 9.92 -4.19
N GLY A 64 -2.27 10.79 -3.29
CA GLY A 64 -2.54 12.19 -3.56
C GLY A 64 -3.81 12.47 -4.38
N LEU A 65 -4.44 11.44 -4.96
CA LEU A 65 -5.70 11.54 -5.70
C LEU A 65 -6.89 11.08 -4.86
N GLU A 66 -6.82 9.85 -4.34
CA GLU A 66 -7.86 9.24 -3.50
C GLU A 66 -7.31 8.72 -2.16
N LEU A 67 -5.98 8.60 -2.04
CA LEU A 67 -5.30 8.08 -0.86
C LEU A 67 -4.29 9.07 -0.28
N GLY A 68 -4.13 9.01 1.04
CA GLY A 68 -3.23 9.90 1.77
C GLY A 68 -3.72 11.35 1.81
N TRP A 69 -2.77 12.29 1.80
CA TRP A 69 -3.08 13.72 1.71
C TRP A 69 -3.42 14.09 0.27
N ILE A 70 -4.64 14.56 0.05
CA ILE A 70 -5.13 14.87 -1.29
C ILE A 70 -4.48 16.16 -1.83
N TYR A 71 -3.83 16.04 -2.99
CA TYR A 71 -3.17 17.17 -3.63
C TYR A 71 -4.17 18.15 -4.24
N GLY A 72 -3.76 19.41 -4.34
CA GLY A 72 -4.60 20.47 -4.91
C GLY A 72 -5.72 20.96 -3.99
N SER A 73 -5.84 20.41 -2.78
CA SER A 73 -6.71 20.95 -1.75
C SER A 73 -6.13 22.24 -1.17
N ILE A 74 -6.85 23.35 -1.32
CA ILE A 74 -6.61 24.61 -0.62
C ILE A 74 -7.54 24.64 0.60
N THR A 75 -7.15 23.87 1.61
CA THR A 75 -7.72 23.94 2.96
C THR A 75 -6.84 24.79 3.85
#